data_AF-A0A1F3JWX9-F1
#
_entry.id   AF-A0A1F3JWX9-F1
#
_cell.length_a   1.000
_cell.length_b   1.000
_cell.length_c   1.000
_cell.angle_alpha   90.00
_cell.angle_beta   90.00
_cell.angle_gamma   90.00
#
_symmetry.space_group_name_H-M   'P 1'
#
loop_
_entity.id
_entity.type
_entity.pdbx_description
1 polymer ?
#
loop_
_entity_poly.entity_id
_entity_poly.type
_entity_poly.pdbx_seq_one_letter_code
_entity_poly.pdbx_strand_id
1 'polypeptide(L)'
;MRTNKFKSIFIIPLGLFISLGMVFNSCELSDQADIQDNGETVDVSVENELYTADVFDEVIEVADEAVDLYESSSSSLKSANGFGYSRLSECVTVTREVEQSTIVMTINFGDTNCLCNDGRERRGKIIMTHEGRYFDSLVYITFSFEDFFVDDNQVVGNKTVTQTVNADSQRVSSIVIDGSLILANNGGTITYSSEKNRTIVEGSDTRTKRDDVIETTGGSTLTTDSVQVVMTILEPLVRKNEIGCFMYIIQGIMQIEKTGESVLTIDYGDGTCDNLADVTQDGVTTTIELKRKCAGTGN
;
A
#
# COMPACT_ATOMS: atom_id res chain seq x y z
N MET A 1 45.81 75.72 26.93
CA MET A 1 45.25 75.39 25.60
C MET A 1 44.52 74.06 25.74
N ARG A 2 43.18 74.09 25.72
CA ARG A 2 42.32 72.89 25.73
C ARG A 2 42.50 72.15 24.41
N THR A 3 42.64 70.83 24.43
CA THR A 3 42.04 69.95 23.40
C THR A 3 42.00 68.48 23.84
N ASN A 4 40.77 68.08 24.13
CA ASN A 4 40.11 66.76 24.11
C ASN A 4 40.91 65.52 23.66
N LYS A 5 40.87 64.50 24.53
CA LYS A 5 41.09 63.09 24.19
C LYS A 5 39.83 62.55 23.49
N PHE A 6 39.94 62.19 22.22
CA PHE A 6 38.93 61.37 21.54
C PHE A 6 39.34 59.90 21.63
N LYS A 7 38.49 59.07 22.26
CA LYS A 7 38.57 57.61 22.26
C LYS A 7 38.13 57.11 20.88
N SER A 8 38.98 56.33 20.21
CA SER A 8 38.61 55.57 19.02
C SER A 8 37.87 54.31 19.46
N ILE A 9 36.63 54.16 19.01
CA ILE A 9 35.75 53.01 19.21
C ILE A 9 36.06 52.01 18.10
N PHE A 10 36.50 50.81 18.48
CA PHE A 10 36.61 49.67 17.58
C PHE A 10 35.19 49.16 17.24
N ILE A 11 34.78 49.28 15.98
CA ILE A 11 33.56 48.69 15.45
C ILE A 11 33.90 47.25 15.03
N ILE A 12 33.32 46.27 15.74
CA ILE A 12 33.31 44.86 15.36
C ILE A 12 32.19 44.69 14.32
N PRO A 13 32.43 44.12 13.13
CA PRO A 13 31.33 43.82 12.22
C PRO A 13 30.55 42.61 12.76
N LEU A 14 29.31 42.88 13.16
CA LEU A 14 28.30 41.89 13.51
C LEU A 14 27.94 41.13 12.23
N GLY A 15 28.48 39.91 12.09
CA GLY A 15 28.12 38.99 11.01
C GLY A 15 26.67 38.56 11.17
N LEU A 16 25.80 39.07 10.29
CA LEU A 16 24.41 38.67 10.15
C LEU A 16 24.39 37.26 9.53
N PHE A 17 24.38 36.22 10.37
CA PHE A 17 24.03 34.86 9.94
C PHE A 17 22.52 34.85 9.62
N ILE A 18 22.19 35.02 8.35
CA ILE A 18 20.86 34.69 7.82
C ILE A 18 20.79 33.16 7.83
N SER A 19 20.24 32.59 8.91
CA SER A 19 19.81 31.20 8.91
C SER A 19 18.67 31.08 7.91
N LEU A 20 19.00 30.60 6.72
CA LEU A 20 18.03 30.15 5.73
C LEU A 20 17.29 28.97 6.37
N GLY A 21 16.15 29.25 7.00
CA GLY A 21 15.27 28.23 7.55
C GLY A 21 14.82 27.34 6.40
N MET A 22 15.32 26.11 6.37
CA MET A 22 14.76 25.07 5.52
C MET A 22 13.34 24.84 6.00
N VAL A 23 12.39 25.32 5.22
CA VAL A 23 10.99 24.95 5.37
C VAL A 23 10.92 23.51 4.89
N PHE A 24 10.85 22.57 5.83
CA PHE A 24 10.43 21.21 5.52
C PHE A 24 8.98 21.32 5.03
N ASN A 25 8.78 21.22 3.72
CA ASN A 25 7.47 20.84 3.21
C ASN A 25 7.33 19.36 3.55
N SER A 26 6.61 19.05 4.64
CA SER A 26 6.11 17.70 4.84
C SER A 26 5.14 17.41 3.70
N CYS A 27 5.41 16.36 2.95
CA CYS A 27 4.47 15.86 1.96
C CYS A 27 3.25 15.33 2.72
N GLU A 28 2.13 16.04 2.72
CA GLU A 28 0.83 15.42 2.99
C GLU A 28 0.23 15.03 1.65
N LEU A 29 -0.02 13.74 1.42
CA LEU A 29 -1.01 13.24 0.45
C LEU A 29 -1.34 11.78 0.78
N SER A 30 -2.63 11.57 1.09
CA SER A 30 -3.30 10.31 1.36
C SER A 30 -3.48 9.48 0.08
N ASP A 31 -3.60 8.15 0.23
CA ASP A 31 -4.06 7.28 -0.87
C ASP A 31 -5.56 7.36 -0.93
N GLN A 32 -6.08 8.20 -1.80
CA GLN A 32 -7.50 8.24 -2.06
C GLN A 32 -7.74 8.60 -3.51
N ALA A 33 -8.87 8.09 -4.01
CA ALA A 33 -9.75 8.92 -4.80
C ALA A 33 -9.79 10.32 -4.19
N ASP A 34 -9.11 11.30 -4.76
CA ASP A 34 -9.24 12.67 -4.31
C ASP A 34 -10.64 13.12 -4.76
N ILE A 35 -11.67 12.81 -3.95
CA ILE A 35 -13.03 13.32 -4.11
C ILE A 35 -12.98 14.80 -3.68
N GLN A 36 -12.13 15.59 -4.33
CA GLN A 36 -12.13 17.05 -4.21
C GLN A 36 -13.20 17.56 -5.19
N ASP A 37 -14.47 17.48 -4.79
CA ASP A 37 -15.48 18.35 -5.36
C ASP A 37 -15.57 19.61 -4.48
N ASN A 38 -15.21 20.77 -5.05
CA ASN A 38 -15.63 22.12 -4.65
C ASN A 38 -15.78 22.44 -3.14
N GLY A 39 -14.87 21.97 -2.28
CA GLY A 39 -14.84 22.34 -0.87
C GLY A 39 -15.71 21.50 0.07
N GLU A 40 -16.13 20.30 -0.33
CA GLU A 40 -16.73 19.31 0.55
C GLU A 40 -15.65 18.33 1.05
N THR A 41 -15.62 18.07 2.36
CA THR A 41 -14.64 17.17 2.98
C THR A 41 -14.99 15.73 2.62
N VAL A 42 -14.06 15.00 2.00
CA VAL A 42 -14.16 13.55 1.80
C VAL A 42 -14.44 12.87 3.15
N ASP A 43 -15.37 11.91 3.17
CA ASP A 43 -15.69 11.18 4.39
C ASP A 43 -14.51 10.29 4.81
N VAL A 44 -13.84 10.71 5.89
CA VAL A 44 -12.71 10.02 6.56
C VAL A 44 -12.94 8.50 6.73
N SER A 45 -14.18 8.05 6.89
CA SER A 45 -14.47 6.62 7.04
C SER A 45 -14.25 5.83 5.74
N VAL A 46 -14.61 6.42 4.60
CA VAL A 46 -14.37 5.88 3.25
C VAL A 46 -12.88 5.89 2.95
N GLU A 47 -12.20 6.99 3.29
CA GLU A 47 -10.76 7.11 3.17
C GLU A 47 -10.03 5.99 3.92
N ASN A 48 -10.44 5.75 5.17
CA ASN A 48 -9.90 4.71 6.03
C ASN A 48 -10.14 3.31 5.46
N GLU A 49 -11.29 3.04 4.85
CA GLU A 49 -11.56 1.77 4.17
C GLU A 49 -10.59 1.55 3.01
N LEU A 50 -10.44 2.53 2.12
CA LEU A 50 -9.56 2.43 0.96
C LEU A 50 -8.09 2.28 1.37
N TYR A 51 -7.63 3.10 2.34
CA TYR A 51 -6.27 3.02 2.86
C TYR A 51 -5.99 1.68 3.53
N THR A 52 -6.92 1.18 4.38
CA THR A 52 -6.74 -0.10 5.07
C THR A 52 -6.71 -1.27 4.09
N ALA A 53 -7.59 -1.25 3.09
CA ALA A 53 -7.60 -2.24 2.03
C ALA A 53 -6.27 -2.27 1.26
N ASP A 54 -5.72 -1.11 0.92
CA ASP A 54 -4.43 -1.00 0.23
C ASP A 54 -3.29 -1.54 1.10
N VAL A 55 -3.17 -1.10 2.35
CA VAL A 55 -2.13 -1.57 3.29
C VAL A 55 -2.09 -3.11 3.38
N PHE A 56 -3.24 -3.76 3.50
CA PHE A 56 -3.29 -5.23 3.54
C PHE A 56 -3.09 -5.90 2.17
N ASP A 57 -3.45 -5.25 1.07
CA ASP A 57 -3.20 -5.76 -0.27
C ASP A 57 -1.70 -5.70 -0.63
N GLU A 58 -1.00 -4.64 -0.21
CA GLU A 58 0.44 -4.47 -0.40
C GLU A 58 1.27 -5.56 0.28
N VAL A 59 0.78 -6.21 1.33
CA VAL A 59 1.48 -7.30 2.04
C VAL A 59 1.83 -8.45 1.09
N ILE A 60 0.94 -8.80 0.16
CA ILE A 60 1.22 -9.86 -0.84
C ILE A 60 2.31 -9.38 -1.80
N GLU A 61 2.19 -8.16 -2.33
CA GLU A 61 3.14 -7.60 -3.28
C GLU A 61 4.56 -7.50 -2.69
N VAL A 62 4.66 -7.08 -1.42
CA VAL A 62 5.93 -7.02 -0.67
C VAL A 62 6.51 -8.42 -0.45
N ALA A 63 5.66 -9.40 -0.12
CA ALA A 63 6.10 -10.76 0.11
C ALA A 63 6.56 -11.47 -1.17
N ASP A 64 5.85 -11.22 -2.27
CA ASP A 64 6.21 -11.67 -3.60
C ASP A 64 7.60 -11.17 -3.99
N GLU A 65 7.85 -9.86 -3.86
CA GLU A 65 9.17 -9.28 -4.10
C GLU A 65 10.25 -9.90 -3.21
N ALA A 66 9.94 -10.20 -1.95
CA ALA A 66 10.85 -10.88 -1.04
C ALA A 66 11.18 -12.32 -1.48
N VAL A 67 10.22 -13.07 -2.05
CA VAL A 67 10.45 -14.40 -2.64
C VAL A 67 11.42 -14.26 -3.81
N ASP A 68 11.14 -13.32 -4.71
CA ASP A 68 11.92 -13.12 -5.93
C ASP A 68 13.36 -12.66 -5.65
N LEU A 69 13.56 -11.81 -4.64
CA LEU A 69 14.88 -11.43 -4.15
C LEU A 69 15.69 -12.65 -3.69
N TYR A 70 15.04 -13.57 -2.97
CA TYR A 70 15.71 -14.78 -2.46
C TYR A 70 15.98 -15.80 -3.57
N GLU A 71 15.05 -16.00 -4.52
CA GLU A 71 15.18 -16.97 -5.61
C GLU A 71 16.15 -16.50 -6.72
N SER A 72 16.28 -15.20 -6.95
CA SER A 72 17.11 -14.63 -8.03
C SER A 72 18.63 -14.70 -7.81
N SER A 73 19.11 -15.29 -6.71
CA SER A 73 20.54 -15.36 -6.34
C SER A 73 21.24 -14.01 -6.19
N SER A 74 20.48 -12.89 -6.19
CA SER A 74 21.01 -11.53 -6.09
C SER A 74 20.73 -10.98 -4.69
N SER A 75 21.72 -11.11 -3.81
CA SER A 75 21.68 -10.59 -2.43
C SER A 75 21.71 -9.05 -2.32
N SER A 76 21.46 -8.34 -3.43
CA SER A 76 21.41 -6.88 -3.45
C SER A 76 20.09 -6.40 -4.02
N LEU A 77 19.38 -5.58 -3.25
CA LEU A 77 18.15 -4.88 -3.64
C LEU A 77 18.34 -4.00 -4.89
N LYS A 78 19.58 -3.69 -5.26
CA LYS A 78 19.96 -3.01 -6.51
C LYS A 78 19.83 -3.85 -7.78
N SER A 79 19.71 -5.18 -7.65
CA SER A 79 19.74 -6.13 -8.78
C SER A 79 18.42 -6.88 -8.96
N ALA A 80 17.38 -6.56 -8.19
CA ALA A 80 16.04 -7.08 -8.41
C ALA A 80 15.41 -6.44 -9.66
N ASN A 81 15.94 -6.79 -10.83
CA ASN A 81 15.34 -6.52 -12.14
C ASN A 81 14.04 -7.34 -12.34
N GLY A 82 13.41 -7.84 -11.27
CA GLY A 82 12.34 -8.83 -11.27
C GLY A 82 10.99 -8.28 -11.71
N PHE A 83 10.56 -7.09 -11.25
CA PHE A 83 9.14 -6.71 -11.37
C PHE A 83 8.87 -5.30 -11.89
N GLY A 84 9.90 -4.52 -12.25
CA GLY A 84 9.69 -3.13 -12.71
C GLY A 84 9.19 -2.16 -11.63
N TYR A 85 8.72 -2.68 -10.49
CA TYR A 85 8.41 -1.96 -9.26
C TYR A 85 8.92 -2.77 -8.07
N SER A 86 10.08 -2.37 -7.59
CA SER A 86 10.56 -2.76 -6.28
C SER A 86 9.87 -1.85 -5.27
N ARG A 87 9.11 -2.41 -4.32
CA ARG A 87 8.60 -1.72 -3.14
C ARG A 87 9.68 -1.70 -2.05
N LEU A 88 10.40 -2.81 -1.89
CA LEU A 88 11.44 -2.93 -0.88
C LEU A 88 12.65 -2.04 -1.19
N SER A 89 13.12 -1.25 -0.21
CA SER A 89 14.31 -0.41 -0.36
C SER A 89 15.51 -0.98 0.40
N GLU A 90 16.68 -0.35 0.26
CA GLU A 90 17.97 -0.83 0.80
C GLU A 90 18.00 -1.07 2.32
N CYS A 91 17.08 -0.50 3.09
CA CYS A 91 16.99 -0.73 4.54
C CYS A 91 16.28 -2.03 4.93
N VAL A 92 15.70 -2.75 3.98
CA VAL A 92 14.95 -3.98 4.25
C VAL A 92 15.89 -5.19 4.24
N THR A 93 15.79 -6.02 5.26
CA THR A 93 16.47 -7.32 5.33
C THR A 93 15.45 -8.44 5.17
N VAL A 94 15.66 -9.31 4.18
CA VAL A 94 14.84 -10.51 3.99
C VAL A 94 15.63 -11.73 4.44
N THR A 95 15.08 -12.49 5.39
CA THR A 95 15.64 -13.78 5.81
C THR A 95 14.69 -14.91 5.46
N ARG A 96 15.24 -16.09 5.18
CA ARG A 96 14.47 -17.30 4.89
C ARG A 96 14.98 -18.45 5.73
N GLU A 97 14.05 -19.07 6.44
CA GLU A 97 14.28 -20.25 7.25
C GLU A 97 13.43 -21.40 6.71
N VAL A 98 13.97 -22.61 6.73
CA VAL A 98 13.26 -23.82 6.30
C VAL A 98 13.26 -24.79 7.46
N GLU A 99 12.07 -25.09 7.97
CA GLU A 99 11.85 -26.11 8.98
C GLU A 99 10.96 -27.20 8.39
N GLN A 100 11.55 -28.37 8.11
CA GLN A 100 10.87 -29.47 7.43
C GLN A 100 10.26 -29.04 6.07
N SER A 101 8.94 -29.03 5.95
CA SER A 101 8.17 -28.61 4.77
C SER A 101 7.68 -27.17 4.82
N THR A 102 7.94 -26.48 5.93
CA THR A 102 7.48 -25.11 6.18
C THR A 102 8.61 -24.13 5.89
N ILE A 103 8.30 -23.11 5.12
CA ILE A 103 9.21 -22.01 4.78
C ILE A 103 8.72 -20.77 5.49
N VAL A 104 9.59 -20.15 6.27
CA VAL A 104 9.34 -18.88 6.96
C VAL A 104 10.21 -17.83 6.30
N MET A 105 9.59 -16.77 5.77
CA MET A 105 10.29 -15.58 5.31
C MET A 105 9.97 -14.42 6.23
N THR A 106 11.02 -13.73 6.69
CA THR A 106 10.89 -12.51 7.49
C THR A 106 11.35 -11.34 6.66
N ILE A 107 10.44 -10.41 6.38
CA ILE A 107 10.74 -9.11 5.77
C ILE A 107 10.89 -8.11 6.91
N ASN A 108 12.12 -7.74 7.24
CA ASN A 108 12.45 -6.88 8.37
C ASN A 108 12.81 -5.47 7.88
N PHE A 109 11.99 -4.48 8.25
CA PHE A 109 12.16 -3.06 7.95
C PHE A 109 12.97 -2.32 9.04
N GLY A 110 13.31 -2.98 10.14
CA GLY A 110 14.03 -2.42 11.28
C GLY A 110 13.13 -1.64 12.26
N ASP A 111 13.72 -1.11 13.33
CA ASP A 111 12.99 -0.43 14.41
C ASP A 111 12.68 1.05 14.12
N THR A 112 13.18 1.57 12.99
CA THR A 112 13.02 2.96 12.54
C THR A 112 12.40 3.00 11.15
N ASN A 113 11.67 4.07 10.81
CA ASN A 113 11.02 4.20 9.50
C ASN A 113 12.04 4.01 8.36
N CYS A 114 11.79 2.99 7.56
CA CYS A 114 12.46 2.67 6.31
C CYS A 114 11.59 3.22 5.17
N LEU A 115 12.06 4.30 4.53
CA LEU A 115 11.44 4.84 3.33
C LEU A 115 11.62 3.82 2.20
N CYS A 116 10.51 3.21 1.79
CA CYS A 116 10.44 2.21 0.75
C CYS A 116 10.42 2.86 -0.64
N ASN A 117 10.75 2.09 -1.67
CA ASN A 117 10.83 2.57 -3.05
C ASN A 117 9.45 2.98 -3.62
N ASP A 118 8.37 2.53 -2.99
CA ASP A 118 7.01 2.96 -3.26
C ASP A 118 6.57 4.20 -2.46
N GLY A 119 7.48 4.85 -1.74
CA GLY A 119 7.22 6.10 -1.01
C GLY A 119 6.54 5.92 0.35
N ARG A 120 6.24 4.68 0.76
CA ARG A 120 5.70 4.36 2.08
C ARG A 120 6.81 4.33 3.13
N GLU A 121 6.51 4.79 4.32
CA GLU A 121 7.39 4.58 5.47
C GLU A 121 6.97 3.31 6.22
N ARG A 122 7.88 2.33 6.30
CA ARG A 122 7.61 1.06 6.98
C ARG A 122 8.63 0.78 8.07
N ARG A 123 8.21 0.20 9.19
CA ARG A 123 9.10 -0.32 10.26
C ARG A 123 8.50 -1.59 10.86
N GLY A 124 9.30 -2.38 11.58
CA GLY A 124 8.93 -3.69 12.10
C GLY A 124 9.08 -4.81 11.09
N LYS A 125 8.28 -5.87 11.22
CA LYS A 125 8.44 -7.09 10.42
C LYS A 125 7.12 -7.64 9.90
N ILE A 126 7.14 -8.09 8.65
CA ILE A 126 6.15 -9.01 8.10
C ILE A 126 6.76 -10.42 8.14
N ILE A 127 6.03 -11.38 8.69
CA ILE A 127 6.43 -12.78 8.75
C ILE A 127 5.47 -13.57 7.86
N MET A 128 5.96 -14.03 6.72
CA MET A 128 5.25 -14.91 5.81
C MET A 128 5.64 -16.36 6.09
N THR A 129 4.66 -17.21 6.33
CA THR A 129 4.87 -18.66 6.48
C THR A 129 4.06 -19.40 5.43
N HIS A 130 4.67 -20.32 4.70
CA HIS A 130 3.97 -21.17 3.75
C HIS A 130 4.47 -22.61 3.74
N GLU A 131 3.58 -23.52 3.36
CA GLU A 131 3.89 -24.94 3.10
C GLU A 131 3.73 -25.24 1.61
N GLY A 132 4.66 -26.02 1.04
CA GLY A 132 4.73 -26.26 -0.40
C GLY A 132 5.55 -25.19 -1.15
N ARG A 133 5.75 -25.36 -2.46
CA ARG A 133 6.44 -24.33 -3.26
C ARG A 133 5.47 -23.22 -3.60
N TYR A 134 5.95 -21.98 -3.58
CA TYR A 134 5.14 -20.77 -3.71
C TYR A 134 4.28 -20.70 -4.99
N PHE A 135 4.67 -21.40 -6.05
CA PHE A 135 3.94 -21.44 -7.33
C PHE A 135 3.30 -22.81 -7.63
N ASP A 136 3.21 -23.70 -6.65
CA ASP A 136 2.55 -24.99 -6.82
C ASP A 136 1.01 -24.85 -6.85
N SER A 137 0.31 -25.90 -7.27
CA SER A 137 -1.14 -25.87 -7.46
C SER A 137 -1.96 -25.83 -6.17
N LEU A 138 -1.34 -26.04 -5.01
CA LEU A 138 -1.97 -25.86 -3.70
C LEU A 138 -0.93 -25.33 -2.71
N VAL A 139 -1.11 -24.10 -2.25
CA VAL A 139 -0.21 -23.45 -1.28
C VAL A 139 -1.06 -22.75 -0.22
N TYR A 140 -0.69 -22.93 1.04
CA TYR A 140 -1.26 -22.19 2.15
C TYR A 140 -0.22 -21.20 2.65
N ILE A 141 -0.57 -19.92 2.68
CA ILE A 141 0.30 -18.83 3.08
C ILE A 141 -0.38 -18.10 4.23
N THR A 142 0.37 -17.83 5.29
CA THR A 142 -0.06 -17.04 6.42
C THR A 142 0.90 -15.87 6.61
N PHE A 143 0.34 -14.72 6.94
CA PHE A 143 1.06 -13.50 7.25
C PHE A 143 0.72 -13.09 8.67
N SER A 144 1.76 -12.81 9.43
CA SER A 144 1.69 -12.20 10.75
C SER A 144 2.65 -11.01 10.84
N PHE A 145 2.42 -10.16 11.82
CA PHE A 145 3.07 -8.87 11.95
C PHE A 145 3.73 -8.75 13.33
N GLU A 146 5.02 -8.42 13.35
CA GLU A 146 5.77 -8.15 14.59
C GLU A 146 6.18 -6.69 14.60
N ASP A 147 5.54 -5.90 15.48
CA ASP A 147 5.74 -4.45 15.59
C ASP A 147 5.75 -3.74 14.23
N PHE A 148 4.89 -4.18 13.29
CA PHE A 148 4.85 -3.68 11.92
C PHE A 148 4.00 -2.41 11.82
N PHE A 149 4.53 -1.39 11.15
CA PHE A 149 3.84 -0.13 10.92
C PHE A 149 3.99 0.30 9.47
N VAL A 150 2.95 0.96 8.95
CA VAL A 150 2.92 1.65 7.65
C VAL A 150 2.44 3.07 7.89
N ASP A 151 3.23 4.06 7.46
CA ASP A 151 2.96 5.49 7.66
C ASP A 151 2.54 5.80 9.12
N ASP A 152 3.33 5.27 10.07
CA ASP A 152 3.12 5.33 11.52
C ASP A 152 1.91 4.59 12.11
N ASN A 153 1.02 4.02 11.29
CA ASN A 153 -0.10 3.20 11.74
C ASN A 153 0.34 1.76 11.97
N GLN A 154 0.02 1.17 13.12
CA GLN A 154 0.40 -0.21 13.42
C GLN A 154 -0.54 -1.19 12.74
N VAL A 155 0.01 -2.17 12.04
CA VAL A 155 -0.76 -3.27 11.45
C VAL A 155 -0.71 -4.46 12.39
N VAL A 156 -1.88 -4.98 12.77
CA VAL A 156 -2.00 -6.16 13.64
C VAL A 156 -3.02 -7.16 13.09
N GLY A 157 -2.96 -8.39 13.59
CA GLY A 157 -3.83 -9.49 13.20
C GLY A 157 -3.18 -10.41 12.17
N ASN A 158 -4.01 -11.11 11.39
CA ASN A 158 -3.59 -12.16 10.49
C ASN A 158 -4.18 -11.98 9.09
N LYS A 159 -3.39 -12.33 8.08
CA LYS A 159 -3.85 -12.49 6.69
C LYS A 159 -3.49 -13.89 6.23
N THR A 160 -4.44 -14.58 5.60
CA THR A 160 -4.22 -15.91 5.03
C THR A 160 -4.53 -15.90 3.54
N VAL A 161 -3.77 -16.69 2.79
CA VAL A 161 -3.95 -16.87 1.36
C VAL A 161 -3.92 -18.36 1.07
N THR A 162 -4.96 -18.87 0.42
CA THR A 162 -4.99 -20.22 -0.12
C THR A 162 -4.94 -20.13 -1.63
N GLN A 163 -3.87 -20.64 -2.22
CA GLN A 163 -3.69 -20.67 -3.68
C GLN A 163 -4.10 -22.02 -4.23
N THR A 164 -4.84 -22.00 -5.34
CA THR A 164 -5.30 -23.19 -6.07
C THR A 164 -5.23 -22.95 -7.58
N VAL A 165 -5.58 -23.97 -8.38
CA VAL A 165 -5.79 -23.84 -9.81
C VAL A 165 -7.23 -24.27 -10.12
N ASN A 166 -7.98 -23.44 -10.86
CA ASN A 166 -9.35 -23.74 -11.23
C ASN A 166 -9.44 -24.69 -12.44
N ALA A 167 -10.66 -25.03 -12.87
CA ALA A 167 -10.89 -25.95 -13.99
C ALA A 167 -10.34 -25.43 -15.33
N ASP A 168 -10.21 -24.10 -15.48
CA ASP A 168 -9.68 -23.43 -16.67
C ASP A 168 -8.16 -23.26 -16.62
N SER A 169 -7.48 -23.93 -15.67
CA SER A 169 -6.04 -23.84 -15.43
C SER A 169 -5.55 -22.43 -15.03
N GLN A 170 -6.44 -21.61 -14.48
CA GLN A 170 -6.08 -20.30 -13.93
C GLN A 170 -5.71 -20.43 -12.45
N ARG A 171 -4.65 -19.72 -12.04
CA ARG A 171 -4.27 -19.58 -10.64
C ARG A 171 -5.32 -18.75 -9.91
N VAL A 172 -5.79 -19.25 -8.77
CA VAL A 172 -6.79 -18.59 -7.92
C VAL A 172 -6.26 -18.46 -6.51
N SER A 173 -6.38 -17.28 -5.92
CA SER A 173 -6.03 -17.01 -4.53
C SER A 173 -7.28 -16.62 -3.75
N SER A 174 -7.63 -17.41 -2.74
CA SER A 174 -8.62 -17.03 -1.72
C SER A 174 -7.90 -16.33 -0.57
N ILE A 175 -8.28 -15.09 -0.28
CA ILE A 175 -7.60 -14.19 0.65
C ILE A 175 -8.57 -13.86 1.78
N VAL A 176 -8.16 -14.12 3.00
CA VAL A 176 -8.92 -13.79 4.21
C VAL A 176 -8.06 -12.91 5.12
N ILE A 177 -8.62 -11.80 5.57
CA ILE A 177 -7.99 -10.89 6.53
C ILE A 177 -8.89 -10.80 7.76
N ASP A 178 -8.28 -10.98 8.93
CA ASP A 178 -8.83 -10.63 10.23
C ASP A 178 -7.77 -9.79 10.95
N GLY A 179 -7.88 -8.48 10.81
CA GLY A 179 -6.81 -7.55 11.15
C GLY A 179 -7.31 -6.25 11.75
N SER A 180 -6.36 -5.40 12.13
CA SER A 180 -6.65 -4.04 12.59
C SER A 180 -5.52 -3.09 12.25
N LEU A 181 -5.88 -1.81 12.09
CA LEU A 181 -4.93 -0.71 12.10
C LEU A 181 -5.08 0.08 13.40
N ILE A 182 -4.00 0.21 14.16
CA ILE A 182 -3.94 1.13 15.30
C ILE A 182 -3.38 2.44 14.76
N LEU A 183 -4.24 3.46 14.69
CA LEU A 183 -3.89 4.73 14.08
C LEU A 183 -2.91 5.52 14.95
N ALA A 184 -1.96 6.17 14.29
CA ALA A 184 -0.99 7.04 14.94
C ALA A 184 -1.66 8.17 15.74
N ASN A 185 -0.90 8.83 16.62
CA ASN A 185 -1.36 9.99 17.39
C ASN A 185 -2.63 9.75 18.24
N ASN A 186 -2.87 8.50 18.65
CA ASN A 186 -4.10 8.07 19.32
C ASN A 186 -5.38 8.29 18.48
N GLY A 187 -5.28 8.12 17.16
CA GLY A 187 -6.41 8.23 16.23
C GLY A 187 -7.48 7.14 16.40
N GLY A 188 -7.23 6.15 17.26
CA GLY A 188 -8.13 5.04 17.54
C GLY A 188 -7.70 3.75 16.86
N THR A 189 -8.59 2.77 16.86
CA THR A 189 -8.37 1.46 16.23
C THR A 189 -9.43 1.22 15.17
N ILE A 190 -8.98 0.81 14.00
CA ILE A 190 -9.81 0.29 12.92
C ILE A 190 -9.72 -1.23 12.97
N THR A 191 -10.85 -1.92 13.13
CA THR A 191 -10.94 -3.37 12.90
C THR A 191 -11.34 -3.64 11.46
N TYR A 192 -10.74 -4.64 10.83
CA TYR A 192 -10.87 -4.90 9.40
C TYR A 192 -10.98 -6.40 9.13
N SER A 193 -12.10 -6.79 8.53
CA SER A 193 -12.36 -8.16 8.05
C SER A 193 -12.54 -8.13 6.54
N SER A 194 -11.90 -9.03 5.81
CA SER A 194 -12.06 -9.11 4.36
C SER A 194 -11.98 -10.54 3.86
N GLU A 195 -12.84 -10.86 2.89
CA GLU A 195 -12.79 -12.08 2.10
C GLU A 195 -12.80 -11.69 0.63
N LYS A 196 -11.70 -11.97 -0.08
CA LYS A 196 -11.55 -11.68 -1.50
C LYS A 196 -11.02 -12.91 -2.24
N ASN A 197 -11.41 -13.05 -3.50
CA ASN A 197 -10.80 -14.01 -4.41
C ASN A 197 -10.12 -13.26 -5.55
N ARG A 198 -8.86 -13.61 -5.84
CA ARG A 198 -8.12 -13.14 -7.02
C ARG A 198 -7.96 -14.28 -8.02
N THR A 199 -8.31 -14.05 -9.27
CA THR A 199 -8.11 -15.00 -10.38
C THR A 199 -7.17 -14.38 -11.40
N ILE A 200 -6.11 -15.09 -11.76
CA ILE A 200 -5.18 -14.67 -12.82
C ILE A 200 -5.75 -15.18 -14.15
N VAL A 201 -6.55 -14.35 -14.82
CA VAL A 201 -7.31 -14.75 -16.02
C VAL A 201 -6.45 -14.83 -17.29
N GLU A 202 -5.34 -14.12 -17.32
CA GLU A 202 -4.24 -14.23 -18.30
C GLU A 202 -2.90 -14.30 -17.54
N GLY A 203 -1.88 -14.98 -18.06
CA GLY A 203 -0.55 -15.12 -17.42
C GLY A 203 -0.39 -16.32 -16.46
N SER A 204 -1.45 -17.12 -16.27
CA SER A 204 -1.45 -18.27 -15.36
C SER A 204 -0.48 -19.41 -15.73
N ASP A 205 0.00 -19.45 -16.97
CA ASP A 205 0.95 -20.44 -17.49
C ASP A 205 2.43 -20.00 -17.38
N THR A 206 2.69 -18.73 -17.06
CA THR A 206 4.04 -18.20 -16.88
C THR A 206 4.39 -18.04 -15.40
N ARG A 207 5.69 -18.02 -15.08
CA ARG A 207 6.17 -17.77 -13.71
C ARG A 207 6.32 -16.28 -13.39
N THR A 208 6.30 -15.46 -14.43
CA THR A 208 6.31 -14.00 -14.31
C THR A 208 4.89 -13.53 -14.01
N LYS A 209 4.76 -12.39 -13.35
CA LYS A 209 3.47 -11.74 -13.13
C LYS A 209 3.22 -10.58 -14.06
N ARG A 210 4.19 -10.20 -14.90
CA ARG A 210 4.16 -8.99 -15.76
C ARG A 210 3.11 -9.03 -16.87
N ASP A 211 2.66 -10.23 -17.18
CA ASP A 211 1.63 -10.59 -18.16
C ASP A 211 0.33 -11.01 -17.46
N ASP A 212 0.27 -10.93 -16.12
CA ASP A 212 -0.93 -11.30 -15.40
C ASP A 212 -2.02 -10.24 -15.59
N VAL A 213 -3.21 -10.71 -15.94
CA VAL A 213 -4.47 -9.97 -15.79
C VAL A 213 -5.22 -10.56 -14.62
N ILE A 214 -5.50 -9.75 -13.61
CA ILE A 214 -6.02 -10.19 -12.31
C ILE A 214 -7.42 -9.64 -12.14
N GLU A 215 -8.38 -10.55 -11.95
CA GLU A 215 -9.74 -10.22 -11.52
C GLU A 215 -9.87 -10.42 -10.01
N THR A 216 -10.43 -9.44 -9.31
CA THR A 216 -10.69 -9.51 -7.87
C THR A 216 -12.18 -9.43 -7.60
N THR A 217 -12.70 -10.32 -6.76
CA THR A 217 -14.09 -10.33 -6.26
C THR A 217 -14.12 -10.44 -4.74
N GLY A 218 -15.26 -10.16 -4.12
CA GLY A 218 -15.46 -10.25 -2.67
C GLY A 218 -15.70 -8.88 -2.04
N GLY A 219 -15.24 -8.70 -0.81
CA GLY A 219 -15.52 -7.48 -0.06
C GLY A 219 -14.76 -7.36 1.27
N SER A 220 -15.10 -6.32 2.01
CA SER A 220 -14.55 -6.04 3.34
C SER A 220 -15.58 -5.37 4.24
N THR A 221 -15.31 -5.46 5.54
CA THR A 221 -16.01 -4.72 6.57
C THR A 221 -14.97 -4.07 7.47
N LEU A 222 -15.05 -2.76 7.56
CA LEU A 222 -14.30 -1.94 8.47
C LEU A 222 -15.21 -1.50 9.60
N THR A 223 -14.74 -1.63 10.84
CA THR A 223 -15.47 -1.17 12.02
C THR A 223 -14.54 -0.36 12.94
N THR A 224 -15.02 0.81 13.33
CA THR A 224 -14.47 1.67 14.40
C THR A 224 -15.46 1.72 15.56
N ASP A 225 -15.14 2.46 16.62
CA ASP A 225 -16.03 2.63 17.79
C ASP A 225 -17.42 3.19 17.44
N SER A 226 -17.53 3.98 16.36
CA SER A 226 -18.77 4.70 16.00
C SER A 226 -19.30 4.40 14.61
N VAL A 227 -18.51 3.81 13.72
CA VAL A 227 -18.84 3.65 12.31
C VAL A 227 -18.51 2.25 11.84
N GLN A 228 -19.44 1.68 11.06
CA GLN A 228 -19.20 0.51 10.23
C GLN A 228 -19.32 0.91 8.76
N VAL A 229 -18.32 0.49 7.98
CA VAL A 229 -18.25 0.62 6.52
C VAL A 229 -18.17 -0.78 5.92
N VAL A 230 -19.01 -1.05 4.94
CA VAL A 230 -19.03 -2.32 4.19
C VAL A 230 -18.69 -2.02 2.75
N MET A 231 -17.65 -2.69 2.23
CA MET A 231 -17.25 -2.61 0.83
C MET A 231 -17.61 -3.92 0.13
N THR A 232 -18.27 -3.81 -1.02
CA THR A 232 -18.63 -4.95 -1.88
C THR A 232 -18.17 -4.70 -3.31
N ILE A 233 -17.51 -5.68 -3.92
CA ILE A 233 -17.20 -5.68 -5.34
C ILE A 233 -18.43 -6.19 -6.10
N LEU A 234 -19.07 -5.31 -6.88
CA LEU A 234 -20.27 -5.62 -7.67
C LEU A 234 -19.91 -6.26 -9.02
N GLU A 235 -18.88 -5.72 -9.67
CA GLU A 235 -18.28 -6.27 -10.89
C GLU A 235 -16.79 -6.49 -10.65
N PRO A 236 -16.19 -7.61 -11.10
CA PRO A 236 -14.80 -7.94 -10.79
C PRO A 236 -13.84 -6.77 -11.08
N LEU A 237 -13.02 -6.43 -10.08
CA LEU A 237 -12.01 -5.38 -10.24
C LEU A 237 -10.84 -5.95 -11.03
N VAL A 238 -10.46 -5.29 -12.13
CA VAL A 238 -9.39 -5.77 -13.03
C VAL A 238 -8.14 -4.94 -12.86
N ARG A 239 -6.99 -5.62 -12.71
CA ARG A 239 -5.66 -5.03 -12.81
C ARG A 239 -4.87 -5.75 -13.90
N LYS A 240 -4.12 -5.01 -14.71
CA LYS A 240 -3.18 -5.56 -15.69
C LYS A 240 -1.76 -5.29 -15.26
N ASN A 241 -0.97 -6.31 -14.99
CA ASN A 241 0.39 -6.14 -14.50
C ASN A 241 1.41 -5.70 -15.57
N GLU A 242 0.96 -5.41 -16.78
CA GLU A 242 1.80 -4.90 -17.84
C GLU A 242 2.36 -3.50 -17.52
N ILE A 243 3.56 -3.21 -18.03
CA ILE A 243 4.26 -1.95 -17.79
C ILE A 243 3.40 -0.78 -18.31
N GLY A 244 3.13 0.17 -17.41
CA GLY A 244 2.34 1.36 -17.70
C GLY A 244 0.85 1.24 -17.32
N CYS A 245 0.36 0.05 -16.97
CA CYS A 245 -1.04 -0.17 -16.59
C CYS A 245 -1.22 -0.71 -15.15
N PHE A 246 -0.23 -1.44 -14.65
CA PHE A 246 -0.23 -2.13 -13.35
C PHE A 246 -0.45 -1.24 -12.11
N MET A 247 -0.48 0.09 -12.28
CA MET A 247 -0.64 1.05 -11.19
C MET A 247 -2.07 1.15 -10.68
N TYR A 248 -3.07 0.83 -11.50
CA TYR A 248 -4.47 1.14 -11.22
C TYR A 248 -5.37 -0.07 -11.42
N ILE A 249 -6.51 -0.03 -10.74
CA ILE A 249 -7.67 -0.82 -11.16
C ILE A 249 -8.27 -0.07 -12.35
N ILE A 250 -8.52 -0.78 -13.45
CA ILE A 250 -8.88 -0.18 -14.74
C ILE A 250 -10.26 -0.60 -15.23
N GLN A 251 -10.93 -1.46 -14.48
CA GLN A 251 -12.26 -1.97 -14.79
C GLN A 251 -12.91 -2.54 -13.53
N GLY A 252 -14.23 -2.51 -13.52
CA GLY A 252 -15.06 -3.11 -12.49
C GLY A 252 -15.69 -2.06 -11.60
N ILE A 253 -16.62 -2.51 -10.77
CA ILE A 253 -17.46 -1.64 -9.97
C ILE A 253 -17.41 -2.13 -8.53
N MET A 254 -17.08 -1.23 -7.62
CA MET A 254 -17.21 -1.46 -6.19
C MET A 254 -18.21 -0.50 -5.56
N GLN A 255 -18.80 -0.94 -4.47
CA GLN A 255 -19.78 -0.21 -3.70
C GLN A 255 -19.32 -0.12 -2.24
N ILE A 256 -19.50 1.05 -1.64
CA ILE A 256 -19.20 1.32 -0.24
C ILE A 256 -20.49 1.79 0.44
N GLU A 257 -20.86 1.08 1.50
CA GLU A 257 -22.01 1.39 2.34
C GLU A 257 -21.52 1.78 3.74
N LYS A 258 -21.87 2.99 4.17
CA LYS A 258 -21.65 3.45 5.54
C LYS A 258 -22.97 3.53 6.27
N THR A 259 -22.98 3.09 7.53
CA THR A 259 -24.21 3.09 8.33
C THR A 259 -24.80 4.49 8.45
N GLY A 260 -26.00 4.68 7.91
CA GLY A 260 -26.75 5.95 8.00
C GLY A 260 -26.46 6.96 6.89
N GLU A 261 -25.65 6.59 5.89
CA GLU A 261 -25.33 7.44 4.74
C GLU A 261 -25.78 6.80 3.42
N SER A 262 -25.77 7.59 2.36
CA SER A 262 -26.04 7.13 1.01
C SER A 262 -24.93 6.21 0.51
N VAL A 263 -25.31 5.31 -0.39
CA VAL A 263 -24.36 4.37 -1.01
C VAL A 263 -23.44 5.14 -1.97
N LEU A 264 -22.14 4.86 -1.86
CA LEU A 264 -21.12 5.35 -2.76
C LEU A 264 -20.67 4.23 -3.70
N THR A 265 -20.66 4.48 -5.00
CA THR A 265 -20.20 3.54 -6.03
C THR A 265 -18.98 4.10 -6.74
N ILE A 266 -17.98 3.25 -6.99
CA ILE A 266 -16.78 3.59 -7.75
C ILE A 266 -16.73 2.65 -8.96
N ASP A 267 -16.82 3.23 -10.16
CA ASP A 267 -16.66 2.54 -11.44
C ASP A 267 -15.28 2.86 -12.02
N TYR A 268 -14.45 1.83 -12.23
CA TYR A 268 -13.08 1.96 -12.72
C TYR A 268 -12.97 1.97 -14.25
N GLY A 269 -14.09 1.93 -14.97
CA GLY A 269 -14.11 2.01 -16.42
C GLY A 269 -14.13 0.65 -17.12
N ASP A 270 -13.61 0.62 -18.36
CA ASP A 270 -13.84 -0.46 -19.32
C ASP A 270 -12.61 -1.33 -19.61
N GLY A 271 -11.52 -1.15 -18.85
CA GLY A 271 -10.24 -1.82 -19.06
C GLY A 271 -9.23 -1.00 -19.86
N THR A 272 -9.54 0.26 -20.18
CA THR A 272 -8.57 1.25 -20.67
C THR A 272 -7.51 1.50 -19.59
N CYS A 273 -6.24 1.43 -19.98
CA CYS A 273 -5.11 1.68 -19.09
C CYS A 273 -4.93 3.18 -18.82
N ASP A 274 -5.81 3.74 -18.00
CA ASP A 274 -5.72 5.08 -17.45
C ASP A 274 -5.84 5.05 -15.92
N ASN A 275 -5.88 6.23 -15.31
CA ASN A 275 -6.00 6.41 -13.87
C ASN A 275 -7.34 7.07 -13.51
N LEU A 276 -8.41 6.82 -14.27
CA LEU A 276 -9.70 7.45 -14.04
C LEU A 276 -10.67 6.50 -13.35
N ALA A 277 -11.55 7.07 -12.54
CA ALA A 277 -12.70 6.35 -12.01
C ALA A 277 -13.88 7.32 -11.88
N ASP A 278 -15.10 6.82 -12.03
CA ASP A 278 -16.32 7.57 -11.80
C ASP A 278 -16.87 7.23 -10.41
N VAL A 279 -16.91 8.24 -9.53
CA VAL A 279 -17.49 8.12 -8.19
C VAL A 279 -18.92 8.65 -8.23
N THR A 280 -19.88 7.83 -7.82
CA THR A 280 -21.29 8.19 -7.76
C THR A 280 -21.82 8.12 -6.34
N GLN A 281 -22.42 9.21 -5.85
CA GLN A 281 -23.12 9.28 -4.58
C GLN A 281 -24.38 10.14 -4.74
N ASP A 282 -25.51 9.70 -4.18
CA ASP A 282 -26.81 10.39 -4.28
C ASP A 282 -27.24 10.77 -5.71
N GLY A 283 -26.83 9.95 -6.69
CA GLY A 283 -27.12 10.14 -8.11
C GLY A 283 -26.27 11.22 -8.81
N VAL A 284 -25.28 11.81 -8.11
CA VAL A 284 -24.28 12.70 -8.68
C VAL A 284 -23.02 11.88 -8.97
N THR A 285 -22.49 12.01 -10.19
CA THR A 285 -21.28 11.31 -10.63
C THR A 285 -20.16 12.32 -10.92
N THR A 286 -18.98 12.07 -10.36
CA THR A 286 -17.76 12.85 -10.57
C THR A 286 -16.63 11.92 -11.01
N THR A 287 -16.01 12.23 -12.14
CA THR A 287 -14.78 11.57 -12.58
C THR A 287 -13.60 12.10 -11.77
N ILE A 288 -12.80 11.18 -11.24
CA ILE A 288 -11.61 11.47 -10.44
C ILE A 288 -10.37 10.86 -11.09
N GLU A 289 -9.21 11.43 -10.76
CA GLU A 289 -7.92 10.79 -11.02
C GLU A 289 -7.48 9.99 -9.79
N LEU A 290 -7.23 8.70 -9.98
CA LEU A 290 -6.60 7.83 -9.01
C LEU A 290 -5.16 8.27 -8.81
N LYS A 291 -4.81 8.59 -7.57
CA LYS A 291 -3.45 8.96 -7.18
C LYS A 291 -2.71 7.74 -6.68
N ARG A 292 -1.42 7.69 -6.99
CA ARG A 292 -0.48 6.75 -6.41
C ARG A 292 0.29 7.46 -5.30
N LYS A 293 0.45 6.85 -4.11
CA LYS A 293 1.66 7.10 -3.33
C LYS A 293 2.82 6.40 -4.02
N CYS A 294 3.63 7.17 -4.74
CA CYS A 294 4.95 6.71 -5.12
C CYS A 294 6.01 7.78 -5.00
N ALA A 295 7.22 7.28 -4.75
CA ALA A 295 8.44 8.00 -4.47
C ALA A 295 8.54 9.28 -5.27
N GLY A 296 8.88 10.36 -4.54
CA GLY A 296 9.33 11.59 -5.14
C GLY A 296 10.33 11.27 -6.23
N THR A 297 10.08 11.83 -7.41
CA THR A 297 11.02 11.84 -8.53
C THR A 297 12.40 12.20 -7.99
N GLY A 298 13.30 11.22 -7.94
CA GLY A 298 14.71 11.49 -7.78
C GLY A 298 15.11 12.41 -8.93
N ASN A 299 15.57 13.61 -8.58
CA ASN A 299 16.36 14.43 -9.50
C ASN A 299 17.63 13.67 -9.92
#